data_AF-A0A7C6HKZ4-F1
#
_entry.id   AF-A0A7C6HKZ4-F1
#
_cell.length_a   1.000
_cell.length_b   1.000
_cell.length_c   1.000
_cell.angle_alpha   90.00
_cell.angle_beta   90.00
_cell.angle_gamma   90.00
#
_symmetry.space_group_name_H-M   'P 1'
#
loop_
_entity.id
_entity.type
_entity.pdbx_description
1 polymer ?
#
loop_
_entity_poly.entity_id
_entity_poly.type
_entity_poly.pdbx_seq_one_letter_code
_entity_poly.pdbx_strand_id
1 'polypeptide(L)'
;MQVLFIILNNPDYLEDVLSLLSDHDVGGATILESQGMGSTIVNNRISDLPLFGSLKSLLKDGHVYNKTIFTVIRDEEKLNNVVQALKQLQKKDEKAGLGMMFSLPIAEIY
;
A
#
# COMPACT_ATOMS: atom_id res chain seq x y z
N MET A 1 -4.48 11.80 16.81
CA MET A 1 -3.33 11.60 15.91
C MET A 1 -3.17 10.13 15.60
N GLN A 2 -3.03 9.81 14.32
CA GLN A 2 -2.95 8.45 13.80
C GLN A 2 -1.79 8.37 12.81
N VAL A 3 -1.17 7.20 12.68
CA VAL A 3 -0.36 6.87 11.51
C VAL A 3 -1.26 6.11 10.53
N LEU A 4 -1.33 6.59 9.29
CA LEU A 4 -1.99 5.89 8.18
C LEU A 4 -0.95 5.07 7.42
N PHE A 5 -1.17 3.77 7.32
CA PHE A 5 -0.44 2.86 6.44
C PHE A 5 -1.22 2.63 5.16
N ILE A 6 -0.53 2.66 4.02
CA ILE A 6 -1.04 2.37 2.69
C ILE A 6 -0.12 1.33 2.06
N ILE A 7 -0.67 0.17 1.71
CA ILE A 7 0.03 -0.90 1.00
C ILE A 7 -0.36 -0.81 -0.47
N LEU A 8 0.58 -0.36 -1.29
CA LEU A 8 0.41 -0.18 -2.71
C LEU A 8 1.03 -1.37 -3.45
N ASN A 9 0.19 -2.18 -4.10
CA ASN A 9 0.61 -3.34 -4.88
C ASN A 9 1.03 -2.97 -6.30
N ASN A 10 0.61 -1.80 -6.80
CA ASN A 10 1.01 -1.29 -8.09
C ASN A 10 1.87 -0.02 -7.92
N PRO A 11 3.22 -0.14 -8.00
CA PRO A 11 4.13 0.99 -7.83
C PRO A 11 3.91 2.13 -8.82
N ASP A 12 3.30 1.89 -9.98
CA ASP A 12 3.04 2.92 -10.99
C ASP A 12 2.09 4.02 -10.49
N TYR A 13 1.26 3.73 -9.47
CA TYR A 13 0.34 4.69 -8.85
C TYR A 13 0.95 5.40 -7.64
N LEU A 14 2.25 5.23 -7.38
CA LEU A 14 2.91 5.87 -6.25
C LEU A 14 2.78 7.40 -6.33
N GLU A 15 3.02 7.98 -7.50
CA GLU A 15 2.91 9.43 -7.70
C GLU A 15 1.49 9.94 -7.49
N ASP A 16 0.47 9.20 -7.94
CA ASP A 16 -0.94 9.56 -7.72
C ASP A 16 -1.29 9.57 -6.24
N VAL A 17 -0.83 8.54 -5.50
CA VAL A 17 -1.05 8.46 -4.05
C VAL A 17 -0.35 9.59 -3.31
N LEU A 18 0.90 9.90 -3.66
CA LEU A 18 1.65 11.00 -3.04
C LEU A 18 1.05 12.38 -3.38
N SER A 19 0.60 12.58 -4.62
CA SER A 19 -0.07 13.80 -5.05
C SER A 19 -1.37 13.99 -4.29
N LEU A 20 -2.18 12.94 -4.16
CA LEU A 20 -3.41 12.95 -3.37
C LEU A 20 -3.16 13.32 -1.90
N LEU A 21 -2.11 12.76 -1.28
CA LEU A 21 -1.72 13.14 0.08
C LEU A 21 -1.33 14.62 0.16
N SER A 22 -0.54 15.10 -0.81
CA SER A 22 -0.15 16.51 -0.90
C SER A 22 -1.36 17.44 -1.06
N ASP A 23 -2.32 17.09 -1.91
CA ASP A 23 -3.56 17.85 -2.15
C ASP A 23 -4.45 17.97 -0.91
N HIS A 24 -4.27 17.08 0.08
CA HIS A 24 -4.98 17.10 1.36
C HIS A 24 -4.13 17.71 2.50
N ASP A 25 -3.08 18.46 2.16
CA ASP A 25 -2.15 19.10 3.10
C ASP A 25 -1.55 18.09 4.09
N VAL A 26 -1.17 16.90 3.62
CA VAL A 26 -0.40 15.93 4.40
C VAL A 26 1.09 16.24 4.23
N GLY A 27 1.70 16.78 5.29
CA GLY A 27 3.03 17.41 5.23
C GLY A 27 4.22 16.47 5.00
N GLY A 28 4.02 15.15 4.91
CA GLY A 28 5.09 14.21 4.64
C GLY A 28 4.64 12.75 4.73
N ALA A 29 5.37 11.87 4.04
CA ALA A 29 5.18 10.43 4.11
C ALA A 29 6.53 9.72 3.98
N THR A 30 6.65 8.56 4.60
CA THR A 30 7.81 7.66 4.44
C THR A 30 7.39 6.47 3.60
N ILE A 31 8.27 6.04 2.69
CA ILE A 31 8.00 4.97 1.73
C ILE A 31 9.03 3.87 1.94
N LEU A 32 8.57 2.63 2.05
CA LEU A 32 9.40 1.43 2.14
C LEU A 32 9.12 0.50 0.97
N GLU A 33 10.16 -0.17 0.49
CA GLU A 33 9.98 -1.35 -0.36
C GLU A 33 9.55 -2.53 0.50
N SER A 34 8.44 -3.15 0.11
CA SER A 34 7.83 -4.26 0.86
C SER A 34 7.45 -5.40 -0.08
N GLN A 35 7.11 -6.55 0.48
CA GLN A 35 6.65 -7.72 -0.28
C GLN A 35 5.45 -8.35 0.42
N GLY A 36 4.45 -8.74 -0.36
CA GLY A 36 3.36 -9.56 0.13
C GLY A 36 3.79 -11.01 0.33
N MET A 37 3.20 -11.69 1.31
CA MET A 37 3.50 -13.09 1.63
C MET A 37 3.40 -14.02 0.40
N GLY A 38 2.40 -13.82 -0.48
CA GLY A 38 2.23 -14.61 -1.69
C GLY A 38 3.40 -14.48 -2.67
N SER A 39 3.87 -13.25 -2.91
CA SER A 39 5.07 -12.98 -3.73
C SER A 39 6.30 -13.67 -3.11
N THR A 40 6.50 -13.52 -1.80
CA THR A 40 7.64 -14.10 -1.09
C THR A 40 7.65 -15.64 -1.16
N ILE A 41 6.50 -16.31 -1.01
CA ILE A 41 6.42 -17.78 -1.06
C ILE A 41 6.76 -18.31 -2.46
N VAL A 42 6.29 -17.64 -3.51
CA VAL A 42 6.56 -18.05 -4.91
C VAL A 42 8.00 -17.81 -5.32
N ASN A 43 8.58 -16.71 -4.85
CA ASN A 43 9.93 -16.27 -5.22
C ASN A 43 11.04 -16.93 -4.38
N ASN A 44 10.72 -17.40 -3.18
CA ASN A 44 11.63 -18.22 -2.37
C ASN A 44 11.53 -19.70 -2.76
N ARG A 45 12.58 -20.48 -2.49
CA ARG A 45 12.70 -21.93 -2.78
C ARG A 45 11.68 -22.83 -2.04
N ILE A 46 10.57 -22.29 -1.52
CA ILE A 46 9.40 -23.04 -1.04
C ILE A 46 8.62 -23.68 -2.22
N SER A 47 9.04 -23.38 -3.46
CA SER A 47 8.52 -23.89 -4.73
C SER A 47 8.56 -25.40 -4.94
N ASP A 48 9.16 -26.18 -4.04
CA ASP A 48 9.22 -27.65 -4.15
C ASP A 48 7.90 -28.32 -3.71
N LEU A 49 6.92 -27.55 -3.23
CA LEU A 49 5.58 -28.02 -2.93
C LEU A 49 4.70 -28.03 -4.22
N PRO A 50 4.21 -29.20 -4.67
CA PRO A 50 3.48 -29.37 -5.94
C PRO A 50 2.24 -28.47 -6.11
N LEU A 51 1.66 -28.00 -5.01
CA LEU A 51 0.45 -27.19 -5.00
C LEU A 51 0.63 -25.77 -5.55
N PHE A 52 1.86 -25.25 -5.62
CA PHE A 52 2.12 -23.86 -6.04
C PHE A 52 2.61 -23.74 -7.49
N GLY A 53 2.87 -24.86 -8.19
CA GLY A 53 3.39 -24.84 -9.56
C GLY A 53 2.45 -24.19 -10.58
N SER A 54 1.14 -24.38 -10.44
CA SER A 54 0.11 -23.75 -11.30
C SER A 54 -0.16 -22.29 -10.94
N LEU A 55 0.02 -21.90 -9.67
CA LEU A 55 -0.14 -20.52 -9.21
C LEU A 55 1.08 -19.65 -9.56
N LYS A 56 2.25 -20.27 -9.74
CA LYS A 56 3.51 -19.61 -10.08
C LYS A 56 3.46 -18.83 -11.39
N SER A 57 2.71 -19.27 -12.39
CA SER A 57 2.53 -18.52 -13.66
C SER A 57 1.61 -17.31 -13.50
N LEU A 58 0.58 -17.41 -12.65
CA LEU A 58 -0.35 -16.30 -12.35
C LEU A 58 0.29 -15.21 -11.48
N LEU A 59 1.27 -15.58 -10.64
CA LEU A 59 1.96 -14.67 -9.73
C LEU A 59 3.30 -14.13 -10.28
N LYS A 60 3.77 -14.66 -11.41
CA LYS A 60 5.05 -14.25 -12.02
C LYS A 60 5.04 -12.85 -12.61
N ASP A 61 3.86 -12.37 -13.02
CA ASP A 61 3.68 -11.07 -13.65
C ASP A 61 3.31 -9.96 -12.65
N GLY A 62 3.16 -10.29 -11.36
CA GLY A 62 2.96 -9.30 -10.30
C GLY A 62 4.29 -8.67 -9.92
N HIS A 63 4.36 -7.33 -9.89
CA HIS A 63 5.53 -6.59 -9.42
C HIS A 63 6.11 -7.24 -8.15
N VAL A 64 7.39 -7.60 -8.20
CA VAL A 64 8.06 -8.35 -7.11
C VAL A 64 8.01 -7.58 -5.78
N TYR A 65 7.84 -6.25 -5.85
CA TYR A 65 7.85 -5.35 -4.71
C TYR A 65 6.59 -4.49 -4.66
N ASN A 66 5.94 -4.49 -3.51
CA ASN A 66 4.95 -3.50 -3.10
C ASN A 66 5.68 -2.24 -2.59
N LYS A 67 4.94 -1.13 -2.49
CA LYS A 67 5.38 0.06 -1.75
C LYS A 67 4.49 0.22 -0.51
N THR A 68 5.10 0.25 0.66
CA THR A 68 4.40 0.59 1.90
C THR A 68 4.64 2.05 2.21
N ILE A 69 3.58 2.85 2.20
CA ILE A 69 3.63 4.28 2.52
C ILE A 69 3.04 4.45 3.92
N PHE A 70 3.68 5.25 4.76
CA PHE A 70 3.09 5.66 6.02
C PHE A 70 3.26 7.14 6.29
N THR A 71 2.22 7.74 6.84
CA THR A 71 2.18 9.18 7.15
C THR A 71 1.47 9.41 8.47
N VAL A 72 1.90 10.43 9.21
CA VAL A 72 1.28 10.85 10.46
C VAL A 72 0.25 11.93 10.17
N ILE A 73 -1.01 11.67 10.55
CA ILE A 73 -2.11 12.62 10.41
C ILE A 73 -2.66 12.92 11.81
N ARG A 74 -2.54 14.19 12.23
CA ARG A 74 -2.96 14.64 13.57
C ARG A 74 -4.48 14.70 13.72
N ASP A 75 -5.13 15.23 12.70
CA ASP A 75 -6.55 15.53 12.64
C ASP A 75 -7.36 14.34 12.08
N GLU A 76 -8.41 13.94 12.78
CA GLU A 76 -9.22 12.78 12.43
C GLU A 76 -10.10 13.02 11.20
N GLU A 77 -10.61 14.25 11.03
CA GLU A 77 -11.40 14.62 9.85
C GLU A 77 -10.53 14.58 8.59
N LYS A 78 -9.31 15.12 8.65
CA LYS A 78 -8.30 15.02 7.58
C LYS A 78 -7.97 13.58 7.25
N LEU A 79 -7.76 12.72 8.26
CA LEU A 79 -7.52 11.29 8.04
C LEU A 79 -8.69 10.66 7.27
N ASN A 80 -9.93 10.93 7.70
CA ASN A 80 -11.12 10.41 7.04
C ASN A 80 -11.23 10.90 5.59
N ASN A 81 -10.97 12.18 5.33
CA ASN A 81 -10.99 12.76 3.99
C ASN A 81 -9.95 12.10 3.08
N VAL A 82 -8.71 11.92 3.55
CA VAL A 82 -7.65 11.21 2.83
C VAL A 82 -8.05 9.77 2.52
N VAL A 83 -8.58 9.04 3.51
CA VAL A 83 -9.04 7.65 3.33
C VAL A 83 -10.16 7.57 2.29
N GLN A 84 -11.09 8.53 2.28
CA GLN A 84 -12.14 8.57 1.27
C GLN A 84 -11.59 8.88 -0.13
N ALA A 85 -10.67 9.83 -0.26
CA ALA A 85 -10.03 10.16 -1.52
C ALA A 85 -9.26 8.95 -2.08
N LEU A 86 -8.51 8.22 -1.26
CA LEU A 86 -7.83 6.99 -1.67
C LEU A 86 -8.82 5.90 -2.12
N LYS A 87 -9.96 5.74 -1.43
CA LYS A 87 -11.04 4.83 -1.89
C LYS A 87 -11.61 5.25 -3.24
N GLN A 88 -11.74 6.55 -3.48
CA GLN A 88 -12.23 7.06 -4.77
C GLN A 88 -11.23 6.83 -5.89
N LEU A 89 -9.93 7.01 -5.63
CA LEU A 89 -8.86 6.65 -6.58
C LEU A 89 -8.97 5.17 -6.99
N GLN A 90 -9.07 4.26 -6.01
CA GLN A 90 -9.23 2.82 -6.28
C GLN A 90 -10.52 2.48 -7.05
N LYS A 91 -11.61 3.22 -6.82
CA LYS A 91 -12.88 3.00 -7.54
C LYS A 91 -12.82 3.53 -8.97
N LYS A 92 -12.12 4.64 -9.20
CA LYS A 92 -11.97 5.26 -10.52
C LYS A 92 -11.09 4.40 -11.42
N ASP A 93 -10.09 3.76 -10.84
CA ASP A 93 -9.19 2.88 -11.55
C ASP A 93 -8.90 1.63 -10.71
N GLU A 94 -9.53 0.50 -11.08
CA GLU A 94 -9.28 -0.77 -10.40
C GLU A 94 -7.81 -1.20 -10.47
N LYS A 95 -7.06 -0.72 -11.48
CA LYS A 95 -5.64 -1.01 -11.65
C LYS A 95 -4.74 -0.21 -10.70
N ALA A 96 -5.29 0.75 -9.96
CA ALA A 96 -4.55 1.52 -8.95
C ALA A 96 -3.87 0.64 -7.91
N GLY A 97 -4.37 -0.59 -7.71
CA GLY A 97 -3.67 -1.60 -6.94
C GLY A 97 -3.44 -1.20 -5.48
N LEU A 98 -4.32 -0.39 -4.89
CA LEU A 98 -4.33 -0.16 -3.44
C LEU A 98 -4.72 -1.49 -2.78
N GLY A 99 -3.72 -2.17 -2.23
CA GLY A 99 -3.89 -3.48 -1.61
C GLY A 99 -4.70 -3.38 -0.33
N MET A 100 -4.17 -2.63 0.64
CA MET A 100 -4.89 -2.32 1.88
C MET A 100 -4.40 -1.02 2.50
N MET A 101 -5.23 -0.43 3.34
CA MET A 101 -4.84 0.68 4.20
C MET A 101 -5.46 0.54 5.57
N PHE A 102 -4.75 0.97 6.59
CA PHE A 102 -5.18 0.91 7.99
C PHE A 102 -4.47 2.00 8.79
N SER A 103 -5.07 2.37 9.93
CA SER A 103 -4.50 3.38 10.82
C SER A 103 -4.27 2.84 12.22
N LEU A 104 -3.24 3.34 12.88
CA LEU A 104 -2.94 3.04 14.28
C LEU A 104 -2.84 4.32 15.11
N PRO A 105 -3.34 4.32 16.35
CA PRO A 105 -3.17 5.47 17.24
C PRO A 105 -1.69 5.63 17.59
N ILE A 106 -1.19 6.86 17.55
CA ILE A 106 0.16 7.18 18.00
C ILE A 106 0.06 7.70 19.43
N ALA A 107 0.78 7.06 20.35
CA ALA A 107 0.85 7.50 21.74
C ALA A 107 1.67 8.80 21.86
N GLU A 108 2.90 8.82 21.33
CA GLU A 108 3.83 9.94 21.43
C GLU A 108 4.70 10.04 20.16
N ILE A 109 5.21 11.24 19.86
CA ILE A 109 6.19 11.53 18.79
C ILE A 109 7.34 12.34 19.38
N TYR A 110 8.57 12.04 18.97
CA TYR A 110 9.80 12.68 19.45
C TYR A 110 10.56 13.34 18.31
#